data_AF-A0A4Q2ZB55-F1
#
_entry.id   AF-A0A4Q2ZB55-F1
#
_cell.length_a   1.000
_cell.length_b   1.000
_cell.length_c   1.000
_cell.angle_alpha   90.00
_cell.angle_beta   90.00
_cell.angle_gamma   90.00
#
_symmetry.space_group_name_H-M   'P 1'
#
loop_
_entity.id
_entity.type
_entity.pdbx_description
1 polymer ?
#
loop_
_entity_poly.entity_id
_entity_poly.type
_entity_poly.pdbx_seq_one_letter_code
_entity_poly.pdbx_strand_id
1 'polypeptide(L)' 'MRTCADPDISDAPALEWHRPLPLAGWFLVTPSGGLKVGQVIPCDLPGLAAVLYRGEDGVARAVRAHCPHMGTHLQHAKV' A
#
# COMPACT_ATOMS: atom_id res chain seq x y z
N MET A 1 4.96 16.94 -14.76
CA MET A 1 5.03 16.55 -13.34
C MET A 1 3.88 17.18 -12.60
N ARG A 2 2.89 16.43 -12.10
CA ARG A 2 2.01 16.97 -11.05
C ARG A 2 2.76 16.77 -9.74
N THR A 3 3.06 17.85 -9.04
CA THR A 3 3.54 17.78 -7.67
C THR A 3 2.45 17.07 -6.87
N CYS A 4 2.82 16.10 -6.05
CA CYS A 4 1.97 15.65 -4.97
C CYS A 4 1.69 16.92 -4.16
N ALA A 5 0.50 17.50 -4.27
CA ALA A 5 0.13 18.61 -3.40
C ALA A 5 0.13 18.05 -1.98
N ASP A 6 0.91 18.65 -1.08
CA ASP A 6 0.88 18.30 0.32
C ASP A 6 -0.56 18.54 0.83
N PRO A 7 -1.18 17.57 1.54
CA PRO A 7 -2.48 17.81 2.14
C PRO A 7 -2.37 18.94 3.16
N ASP A 8 -3.31 19.89 3.11
CA ASP A 8 -3.41 20.95 4.11
C ASP A 8 -3.67 20.32 5.48
N ILE A 9 -2.63 20.31 6.32
CA ILE A 9 -2.63 19.66 7.63
C ILE A 9 -3.30 20.52 8.71
N SER A 10 -3.82 21.69 8.33
CA SER A 10 -4.42 22.66 9.26
C SER A 10 -5.72 22.16 9.91
N ASP A 11 -6.38 21.18 9.30
CA ASP A 11 -7.58 20.50 9.85
C ASP A 11 -7.26 19.17 10.56
N ALA A 12 -5.98 18.79 10.68
CA ALA A 12 -5.61 17.57 11.38
C ALA A 12 -5.90 17.73 12.88
N PRO A 13 -6.59 16.77 13.53
CA PRO A 13 -6.86 16.85 14.96
C PRO A 13 -5.54 16.96 15.71
N ALA A 14 -5.48 17.84 16.72
CA ALA A 14 -4.30 18.00 17.58
C ALA A 14 -3.84 16.62 18.06
N LEU A 15 -2.63 16.23 17.64
CA LEU A 15 -2.07 14.91 17.96
C LEU A 15 -1.75 14.88 19.45
N GLU A 16 -2.67 14.33 20.24
CA GLU A 16 -2.44 14.06 21.66
C GLU A 16 -1.43 12.91 21.78
N TRP A 17 -0.18 13.25 22.11
CA TRP A 17 0.99 12.34 22.10
C TRP A 17 0.85 11.07 22.98
N HIS A 18 -0.18 10.99 23.82
CA HIS A 18 -0.43 9.87 24.72
C HIS A 18 -1.52 8.90 24.21
N ARG A 19 -2.20 9.20 23.10
CA ARG A 19 -3.13 8.27 22.45
C ARG A 19 -2.42 7.52 21.32
N PRO A 20 -2.63 6.19 21.17
CA PRO A 20 -2.26 5.51 19.94
C PRO A 20 -2.94 6.21 18.77
N LEU A 21 -2.13 6.78 17.87
CA LEU A 21 -2.65 7.37 16.65
C LEU A 21 -3.33 6.25 15.85
N PRO A 22 -4.54 6.47 15.31
CA PRO A 22 -5.07 5.55 14.32
C PRO A 22 -4.05 5.45 13.19
N LEU A 23 -3.64 4.24 12.81
CA LEU A 23 -2.68 3.96 11.72
C LEU A 23 -3.25 4.32 10.32
N ALA A 24 -4.10 5.35 10.24
CA ALA A 24 -4.59 5.91 9.00
C ALA A 24 -3.54 6.89 8.46
N GLY A 25 -2.51 6.33 7.83
CA GLY A 25 -1.39 7.10 7.30
C GLY A 25 -0.77 6.45 6.07
N TRP A 26 0.20 7.14 5.49
CA TRP A 26 1.01 6.63 4.38
C TRP A 26 2.17 5.80 4.92
N PHE A 27 2.32 4.57 4.42
CA PHE A 27 3.41 3.67 4.78
C PHE A 27 4.26 3.38 3.55
N LEU A 28 5.57 3.58 3.67
CA LEU A 28 6.52 3.17 2.66
C LEU A 28 6.70 1.65 2.72
N VAL A 29 6.25 0.94 1.69
CA VAL A 29 6.42 -0.52 1.59
C VAL A 29 7.71 -0.87 0.85
N THR A 30 7.94 -0.24 -0.31
CA THR A 30 9.12 -0.45 -1.15
C THR A 30 9.37 0.77 -2.03
N PRO A 31 10.63 1.12 -2.36
CA PRO A 31 10.90 2.09 -3.42
C PRO A 31 10.28 1.65 -4.74
N SER A 32 9.82 2.59 -5.57
CA SER A 32 9.14 2.25 -6.84
C SER A 32 10.00 1.35 -7.76
N GLY A 33 11.32 1.58 -7.80
CA GLY A 33 12.27 0.74 -8.56
C GLY A 33 12.49 -0.67 -7.99
N GLY A 34 12.10 -0.91 -6.74
CA GLY A 34 12.10 -2.24 -6.11
C GLY A 34 10.92 -3.11 -6.55
N LEU A 35 9.91 -2.54 -7.20
CA LEU A 35 8.77 -3.26 -7.78
C LEU A 35 8.89 -3.27 -9.30
N LYS A 36 9.35 -4.38 -9.87
CA LYS A 36 9.52 -4.56 -11.32
C LYS A 36 8.21 -4.98 -11.99
N VAL A 37 8.12 -4.77 -13.30
CA VAL A 37 7.01 -5.31 -14.12
C VAL A 37 6.95 -6.83 -13.97
N GLY A 38 5.75 -7.38 -13.80
CA GLY A 38 5.50 -8.81 -13.57
C GLY A 38 5.77 -9.30 -12.14
N GLN A 39 6.23 -8.43 -11.24
CA GLN A 39 6.56 -8.79 -9.86
C GLN A 39 5.36 -8.61 -8.94
N VAL A 40 5.21 -9.53 -7.98
CA VAL A 40 4.31 -9.40 -6.82
C VAL A 40 5.15 -9.32 -5.55
N ILE A 41 4.85 -8.36 -4.68
CA ILE A 41 5.52 -8.20 -3.38
C ILE A 41 4.43 -8.21 -2.28
N PRO A 42 4.49 -9.11 -1.28
CA PRO A 42 3.57 -9.08 -0.16
C PRO A 42 3.87 -7.92 0.79
N CYS A 43 2.82 -7.38 1.40
CA CYS A 43 2.87 -6.36 2.43
C CYS A 43 1.95 -6.78 3.58
N ASP A 44 2.54 -7.08 4.73
CA ASP A 44 1.81 -7.53 5.92
C ASP A 44 1.97 -6.48 7.02
N LEU A 45 1.08 -5.50 7.00
CA LEU A 45 0.95 -4.50 8.06
C LEU A 45 -0.16 -4.93 9.02
N PRO A 46 -0.09 -4.58 10.31
CA PRO A 46 -1.17 -4.88 11.26
C PRO A 46 -2.52 -4.37 10.74
N GLY A 47 -3.48 -5.29 10.56
CA GLY A 47 -4.82 -4.97 10.03
C GLY A 47 -4.89 -4.75 8.51
N LEU A 48 -3.76 -4.80 7.79
CA LEU A 48 -3.68 -4.62 6.35
C LEU A 48 -2.72 -5.65 5.72
N ALA A 49 -3.27 -6.81 5.36
CA ALA A 49 -2.62 -7.75 4.46
C ALA A 49 -2.91 -7.36 3.00
N ALA A 50 -1.87 -6.97 2.27
CA ALA A 50 -1.92 -6.53 0.89
C ALA A 50 -0.81 -7.18 0.04
N VAL A 51 -0.95 -7.09 -1.29
CA VAL A 51 0.13 -7.35 -2.24
C VAL A 51 0.27 -6.15 -3.17
N LEU A 52 1.51 -5.82 -3.51
CA LEU A 52 1.84 -4.82 -4.52
C LEU A 52 2.22 -5.54 -5.81
N TYR A 53 1.80 -5.01 -6.95
CA TYR A 53 2.20 -5.53 -8.26
C TYR A 53 2.36 -4.44 -9.31
N ARG A 54 3.08 -4.74 -10.39
CA ARG A 54 3.20 -3.86 -11.57
C ARG A 54 2.94 -4.65 -12.85
N GLY A 55 1.86 -4.31 -13.54
CA GLY A 55 1.51 -4.90 -14.83
C GLY A 55 2.40 -4.40 -15.97
N GLU A 56 2.18 -4.92 -17.17
CA GLU A 56 2.89 -4.52 -18.39
C GLU A 56 2.71 -3.03 -18.73
N ASP A 57 1.63 -2.41 -18.25
CA ASP A 57 1.39 -0.97 -18.35
C ASP A 57 2.32 -0.12 -17.48
N GLY A 58 3.18 -0.76 -16.68
CA GLY A 58 4.15 -0.10 -15.83
C GLY A 58 3.54 0.59 -14.61
N VAL A 59 2.25 0.42 -14.32
CA VAL A 59 1.57 1.09 -13.20
C VAL A 59 1.62 0.21 -11.94
N ALA A 60 2.12 0.77 -10.84
CA ALA A 60 2.13 0.12 -9.53
C ALA A 60 0.73 0.11 -8.91
N ARG A 61 0.32 -1.04 -8.36
CA ARG A 61 -0.99 -1.24 -7.74
C ARG A 61 -0.83 -1.98 -6.42
N ALA A 62 -1.77 -1.75 -5.50
CA ALA A 62 -1.87 -2.49 -4.24
C ALA A 62 -3.30 -3.05 -4.11
N VAL A 63 -3.41 -4.32 -3.76
CA VAL A 63 -4.70 -5.00 -3.54
C VAL A 63 -4.65 -5.84 -2.26
N ARG A 64 -5.80 -6.24 -1.72
CA ARG A 64 -5.84 -7.15 -0.56
C ARG A 64 -5.12 -8.45 -0.88
N ALA A 65 -4.39 -8.97 0.10
CA ALA A 65 -3.54 -10.14 -0.11
C ALA A 65 -4.31 -11.42 -0.40
N HIS A 66 -5.60 -11.50 -0.07
CA HIS A 66 -6.41 -12.70 -0.23
C HIS A 66 -7.48 -12.49 -1.30
N CYS A 67 -7.60 -13.46 -2.20
CA CYS A 67 -8.63 -13.47 -3.23
C CYS A 67 -10.04 -13.53 -2.60
N PRO A 68 -11.00 -12.68 -3.01
CA PRO A 68 -12.34 -12.66 -2.43
C PRO A 68 -13.17 -13.91 -2.75
N HIS A 69 -12.72 -14.76 -3.68
CA HIS A 69 -13.41 -16.00 -4.04
C HIS A 69 -13.22 -17.10 -2.97
N MET A 70 -11.98 -17.52 -2.75
CA MET A 70 -11.64 -18.64 -1.86
C MET A 70 -10.43 -18.38 -0.96
N GLY A 71 -10.00 -17.12 -0.82
CA GLY A 71 -9.00 -16.74 0.17
C GLY A 71 -7.56 -17.13 -0.18
N THR A 72 -7.26 -17.55 -1.42
CA THR A 72 -5.87 -17.80 -1.82
C THR A 72 -5.03 -16.53 -1.68
N HIS A 73 -3.86 -16.66 -1.09
CA HIS A 73 -2.91 -15.56 -0.96
C HIS A 73 -2.32 -15.20 -2.35
N LEU A 74 -2.55 -13.98 -2.80
CA LEU A 74 -2.21 -13.45 -4.13
C LEU A 74 -0.71 -13.26 -4.36
N GLN A 75 0.14 -13.45 -3.35
CA GLN A 75 1.61 -13.48 -3.55
C GLN A 75 2.06 -14.55 -4.55
N HIS A 76 1.26 -15.62 -4.72
CA HIS A 76 1.53 -16.70 -5.66
C HIS A 76 0.88 -16.47 -7.04
N ALA A 77 0.21 -15.33 -7.24
CA ALA A 77 -0.40 -14.99 -8.52
C ALA A 77 0.67 -14.62 -9.55
N LYS A 78 0.25 -14.58 -10.82
CA LYS A 78 1.02 -14.01 -11.92
C LYS A 78 0.42 -12.68 -12.33
N VAL A 79 1.28 -11.80 -12.83
CA VAL A 79 0.98 -10.42 -13.22
C VAL A 79 1.26 -10.25 -14.70
#